data_AF-A0A9P5ULU6-F1
#
_entry.id   AF-A0A9P5ULU6-F1
#
_cell.length_a   1.000
_cell.length_b   1.000
_cell.length_c   1.000
_cell.angle_alpha   90.00
_cell.angle_beta   90.00
_cell.angle_gamma   90.00
#
_symmetry.space_group_name_H-M   'P 1'
#
loop_
_entity.id
_entity.type
_entity.pdbx_description
1 polymer ?
#
loop_
_entity_poly.entity_id
_entity_poly.type
_entity_poly.pdbx_seq_one_letter_code
_entity_poly.pdbx_strand_id
1 'polypeptide(L)'
;MMTSFPLSRSTIGRYSSGLSRAIVSRHVLQRSCPTIARLYSSADVTATAKEPNPSTPAPGVLSRVANAVRSTFTTGSFSTPAADFGRATTWNEALKEAEDLVVERKGGPIVDTKELVGEDLKDLKNNIRNLLGSGHPMLDTVSKYYFQADGKHIRPLIILLIAQATSLAPKKVHVSVKDSYEEIDTPISELSNFHIPTLNGINGASLEGPNGNTINPIYSPRINNTDQTYILPSQRRLGEIVEMIHTASLLHDDVIDMADKRRNLLSANESFGNKMAVLGGDFLLARASIALARLRNHEVTELISTVIANLVEGEFMQLRNGQVENGKNSRGRMTTFEYYMEKTYMKTASLISKSCRSSAVLGGASDEVCDIAYTYGKNIGLAFQLVDDMLDFTVSSEEFGKPTGADLKLGLATAPVLFAWEEYPELGKLIKRNFDKEGDVETAWNLVLKSQGLAQTRMLAQIHCQKAIAAISLLPDSQAKSALIQLTEKVLDRKK
;
A
#
# COMPACT_ATOMS: atom_id res chain seq x y z
N MET A 1 48.29 -31.29 22.05
CA MET A 1 48.33 -32.77 22.03
C MET A 1 46.96 -33.24 21.53
N MET A 2 46.79 -33.44 20.22
CA MET A 2 46.99 -34.70 19.48
C MET A 2 46.20 -35.89 20.05
N THR A 3 45.17 -36.33 19.32
CA THR A 3 44.94 -37.68 18.71
C THR A 3 43.44 -37.79 18.35
N SER A 4 42.91 -37.95 17.12
CA SER A 4 43.17 -38.74 15.89
C SER A 4 42.46 -40.13 15.81
N PHE A 5 41.41 -40.19 14.97
CA PHE A 5 40.91 -41.29 14.07
C PHE A 5 40.37 -42.64 14.65
N PRO A 6 39.59 -43.49 13.90
CA PRO A 6 39.53 -43.64 12.44
C PRO A 6 38.16 -43.77 11.72
N LEU A 7 38.24 -43.55 10.39
CA LEU A 7 37.30 -43.94 9.33
C LEU A 7 37.45 -45.43 8.97
N SER A 8 36.39 -46.09 8.50
CA SER A 8 36.50 -47.25 7.59
C SER A 8 35.45 -47.18 6.45
N ARG A 9 35.86 -47.69 5.29
CA ARG A 9 35.31 -47.50 3.93
C ARG A 9 34.24 -48.53 3.51
N SER A 10 33.43 -48.05 2.55
CA SER A 10 32.97 -48.69 1.30
C SER A 10 32.13 -49.98 1.30
N THR A 11 30.96 -49.92 0.65
CA THR A 11 30.68 -50.79 -0.50
C THR A 11 29.81 -50.06 -1.54
N ILE A 12 30.13 -50.32 -2.80
CA ILE A 12 29.69 -49.70 -4.04
C ILE A 12 28.41 -50.37 -4.56
N GLY A 13 27.47 -49.60 -5.10
CA GLY A 13 26.37 -50.09 -5.94
C GLY A 13 26.11 -49.13 -7.09
N ARG A 14 26.61 -49.46 -8.28
CA ARG A 14 26.29 -48.80 -9.56
C ARG A 14 24.94 -49.30 -10.07
N TYR A 15 24.10 -48.41 -10.60
CA TYR A 15 23.23 -48.73 -11.74
C TYR A 15 23.18 -47.53 -12.69
N SER A 16 23.51 -47.78 -13.95
CA SER A 16 23.54 -46.82 -15.05
C SER A 16 22.46 -47.16 -16.08
N SER A 17 22.04 -46.11 -16.78
CA SER A 17 21.53 -46.03 -18.15
C SER A 17 20.14 -46.58 -18.48
N GLY A 18 19.33 -45.69 -19.09
CA GLY A 18 18.10 -46.02 -19.80
C GLY A 18 17.50 -44.79 -20.48
N LEU A 19 18.16 -44.29 -21.54
CA LEU A 19 17.53 -43.39 -22.52
C LEU A 19 16.48 -44.15 -23.33
N SER A 20 15.27 -43.61 -23.47
CA SER A 20 14.43 -43.90 -24.63
C SER A 20 13.50 -42.73 -24.99
N ARG A 21 13.57 -42.37 -26.27
CA ARG A 21 12.67 -41.49 -27.02
C ARG A 21 11.34 -42.19 -27.31
N ALA A 22 10.24 -41.44 -27.28
CA ALA A 22 9.03 -41.64 -28.11
C ALA A 22 8.29 -40.28 -28.13
N ILE A 23 8.26 -39.50 -29.22
CA ILE A 23 7.46 -39.62 -30.46
C ILE A 23 5.95 -39.76 -30.20
N VAL A 24 5.26 -38.63 -30.33
CA VAL A 24 3.98 -38.35 -31.02
C VAL A 24 2.97 -39.50 -31.17
N SER A 25 1.76 -39.31 -30.62
CA SER A 25 0.54 -39.57 -31.41
C SER A 25 -0.67 -38.77 -30.92
N ARG A 26 -1.32 -38.12 -31.89
CA ARG A 26 -2.65 -37.48 -31.83
C ARG A 26 -3.73 -38.56 -31.82
N HIS A 27 -4.80 -38.40 -31.03
CA HIS A 27 -6.21 -38.47 -31.51
C HIS A 27 -7.16 -38.10 -30.35
N VAL A 28 -7.94 -37.02 -30.52
CA VAL A 28 -9.39 -37.01 -30.83
C VAL A 28 -10.25 -37.33 -29.61
N LEU A 29 -10.85 -36.30 -29.02
CA LEU A 29 -12.28 -36.25 -28.75
C LEU A 29 -12.77 -34.81 -28.88
N GLN A 30 -13.82 -34.68 -29.68
CA GLN A 30 -14.45 -33.48 -30.21
C GLN A 30 -15.87 -33.44 -29.62
N ARG A 31 -16.47 -32.23 -29.60
CA ARG A 31 -17.88 -31.86 -29.28
C ARG A 31 -18.07 -31.38 -27.83
N SER A 32 -18.59 -30.17 -27.51
CA SER A 32 -19.43 -29.23 -28.27
C SER A 32 -19.31 -27.76 -27.75
N CYS A 33 -19.28 -26.82 -28.72
CA CYS A 33 -19.42 -25.34 -28.78
C CYS A 33 -20.49 -24.62 -27.91
N PRO A 34 -20.72 -23.27 -28.04
CA PRO A 34 -19.82 -22.09 -28.15
C PRO A 34 -20.31 -20.86 -27.31
N THR A 35 -19.56 -19.76 -27.08
CA THR A 35 -19.55 -18.44 -27.77
C THR A 35 -19.13 -17.42 -26.68
N ILE A 36 -18.15 -16.52 -26.76
CA ILE A 36 -18.05 -15.24 -27.48
C ILE A 36 -16.60 -14.74 -27.27
N ALA A 37 -15.84 -14.53 -28.34
CA ALA A 37 -14.72 -13.58 -28.38
C ALA A 37 -14.29 -13.37 -29.85
N ARG A 38 -14.54 -12.18 -30.42
CA ARG A 38 -13.69 -11.45 -31.39
C ARG A 38 -14.45 -10.32 -32.09
N LEU A 39 -14.13 -9.10 -31.70
CA LEU A 39 -14.04 -7.90 -32.54
C LEU A 39 -12.71 -7.28 -32.05
N TYR A 40 -11.65 -7.10 -32.83
CA TYR A 40 -11.53 -6.37 -34.08
C TYR A 40 -10.28 -6.86 -34.84
N SER A 41 -10.40 -7.13 -36.15
CA SER A 41 -9.30 -7.01 -37.11
C SER A 41 -9.83 -7.04 -38.54
N SER A 42 -9.28 -6.14 -39.36
CA SER A 42 -9.26 -6.08 -40.83
C SER A 42 -10.52 -5.60 -41.57
N ALA A 43 -10.36 -4.44 -42.22
CA ALA A 43 -10.83 -4.23 -43.58
C ALA A 43 -9.89 -3.21 -44.26
N ASP A 44 -9.10 -3.69 -45.23
CA ASP A 44 -8.48 -2.91 -46.29
C ASP A 44 -9.42 -2.90 -47.51
N VAL A 45 -9.36 -1.83 -48.33
CA VAL A 45 -9.15 -1.86 -49.82
C VAL A 45 -9.66 -0.55 -50.49
N THR A 46 -8.67 0.24 -50.94
CA THR A 46 -8.54 1.09 -52.15
C THR A 46 -9.55 2.19 -52.54
N ALA A 47 -9.04 3.43 -52.69
CA ALA A 47 -9.31 4.30 -53.86
C ALA A 47 -8.27 5.44 -54.02
N THR A 48 -7.53 5.37 -55.14
CA THR A 48 -6.94 6.43 -56.01
C THR A 48 -6.24 7.68 -55.45
N ALA A 49 -5.00 7.86 -55.93
CA ALA A 49 -4.05 8.93 -55.67
C ALA A 49 -4.42 10.30 -56.27
N LYS A 50 -4.09 11.36 -55.52
CA LYS A 50 -3.72 12.69 -56.00
C LYS A 50 -2.70 13.28 -55.03
N GLU A 51 -1.47 13.48 -55.47
CA GLU A 51 -0.40 14.10 -54.66
C GLU A 51 -0.69 15.59 -54.35
N PRO A 52 -0.27 16.08 -53.17
CA PRO A 52 0.25 17.44 -53.09
C PRO A 52 1.62 17.52 -52.38
N ASN A 53 2.35 18.56 -52.76
CA ASN A 53 3.70 18.98 -52.36
C ASN A 53 4.02 19.04 -50.85
N PRO A 54 5.32 19.02 -50.46
CA PRO A 54 5.78 18.86 -49.08
C PRO A 54 6.09 20.22 -48.43
N SER A 55 5.20 20.73 -47.58
CA SER A 55 5.55 21.79 -46.61
C SER A 55 4.46 22.02 -45.56
N THR A 56 4.29 21.08 -44.62
CA THR A 56 3.74 21.33 -43.26
C THR A 56 3.80 20.05 -42.42
N PRO A 57 4.42 20.04 -41.22
CA PRO A 57 4.34 18.87 -40.35
C PRO A 57 2.93 18.77 -39.75
N ALA A 58 2.32 17.58 -39.84
CA ALA A 58 1.04 17.30 -39.21
C ALA A 58 1.13 17.44 -37.67
N PRO A 59 0.10 17.99 -36.99
CA PRO A 59 0.16 18.21 -35.56
C PRO A 59 0.13 16.88 -34.80
N GLY A 60 1.16 16.65 -33.97
CA GLY A 60 1.29 15.48 -33.12
C GLY A 60 0.18 15.36 -32.06
N VAL A 61 0.00 14.15 -31.54
CA VAL A 61 -1.06 13.73 -30.60
C VAL A 61 -1.18 14.64 -29.35
N LEU A 62 -0.10 15.36 -28.97
CA LEU A 62 -0.10 16.33 -27.87
C LEU A 62 -0.91 17.62 -28.13
N SER A 63 -1.15 18.02 -29.38
CA SER A 63 -1.97 19.21 -29.67
C SER A 63 -3.45 19.01 -29.31
N ARG A 64 -3.92 17.75 -29.32
CA ARG A 64 -5.30 17.40 -28.97
C ARG A 64 -5.54 17.37 -27.46
N VAL A 65 -4.52 17.00 -26.68
CA VAL A 65 -4.57 17.00 -25.20
C VAL A 65 -4.36 18.42 -24.66
N ALA A 66 -3.42 19.18 -25.21
CA ALA A 66 -3.15 20.56 -24.82
C ALA A 66 -4.33 21.51 -25.09
N ASN A 67 -5.10 21.28 -26.17
CA ASN A 67 -6.27 22.10 -26.51
C ASN A 67 -7.51 21.79 -25.65
N ALA A 68 -7.65 20.55 -25.14
CA ALA A 68 -8.71 20.20 -24.19
C ALA A 68 -8.46 20.78 -22.79
N VAL A 69 -7.18 20.94 -22.41
CA VAL A 69 -6.78 21.51 -21.11
C VAL A 69 -6.97 23.04 -21.10
N ARG A 70 -6.81 23.72 -22.25
CA ARG A 70 -6.82 25.18 -22.33
C ARG A 70 -8.23 25.81 -22.30
N SER A 71 -9.29 25.05 -22.56
CA SER A 71 -10.68 25.56 -22.58
C SER A 71 -11.39 25.59 -21.21
N THR A 72 -10.70 25.24 -20.11
CA THR A 72 -11.35 25.01 -18.80
C THR A 72 -10.95 26.02 -17.72
N PHE A 73 -10.28 27.11 -18.08
CA PHE A 73 -9.84 28.13 -17.12
C PHE A 73 -10.70 29.39 -17.20
N THR A 74 -11.44 29.68 -16.14
CA THR A 74 -11.76 31.05 -15.73
C THR A 74 -11.05 31.32 -14.40
N THR A 75 -10.30 32.41 -14.37
CA THR A 75 -9.41 32.89 -13.31
C THR A 75 -10.16 33.32 -12.05
N GLY A 76 -9.69 32.89 -10.89
CA GLY A 76 -10.04 33.47 -9.59
C GLY A 76 -8.83 33.44 -8.66
N SER A 77 -8.31 34.62 -8.29
CA SER A 77 -7.21 34.78 -7.34
C SER A 77 -7.68 34.54 -5.92
N PHE A 78 -6.91 33.81 -5.11
CA PHE A 78 -7.07 33.81 -3.65
C PHE A 78 -5.71 34.03 -2.98
N SER A 79 -5.67 35.06 -2.14
CA SER A 79 -4.59 35.40 -1.22
C SER A 79 -4.78 34.66 0.10
N THR A 80 -3.75 33.97 0.60
CA THR A 80 -3.72 33.37 1.94
C THR A 80 -3.14 34.35 2.98
N PRO A 81 -3.82 34.61 4.10
CA PRO A 81 -3.19 35.19 5.28
C PRO A 81 -2.39 34.11 6.03
N ALA A 82 -1.25 34.52 6.58
CA ALA A 82 -0.44 33.69 7.48
C ALA A 82 -1.23 33.38 8.76
N ALA A 83 -1.36 32.10 9.11
CA ALA A 83 -1.80 31.64 10.42
C ALA A 83 -0.97 30.43 10.85
N ASP A 84 -0.38 30.60 12.03
CA ASP A 84 0.60 29.79 12.74
C ASP A 84 -0.03 28.51 13.31
N PHE A 85 0.29 27.31 12.79
CA PHE A 85 -0.24 26.03 13.31
C PHE A 85 0.74 24.85 13.17
N GLY A 86 0.97 24.13 14.27
CA GLY A 86 1.84 22.93 14.32
C GLY A 86 2.14 22.38 15.73
N ARG A 87 1.17 22.34 16.66
CA ARG A 87 1.41 21.93 18.07
C ARG A 87 0.67 20.67 18.54
N ALA A 88 0.06 19.87 17.67
CA ALA A 88 -0.66 18.67 18.10
C ALA A 88 0.30 17.54 18.55
N THR A 89 0.19 17.13 19.81
CA THR A 89 1.01 16.09 20.46
C THR A 89 0.19 14.87 20.91
N THR A 90 -1.13 14.89 20.71
CA THR A 90 -2.06 13.81 21.10
C THR A 90 -3.05 13.46 19.98
N TRP A 91 -3.59 12.23 20.01
CA TRP A 91 -4.58 11.74 19.04
C TRP A 91 -5.82 12.63 18.89
N ASN A 92 -6.28 13.27 19.97
CA ASN A 92 -7.39 14.22 19.92
C ASN A 92 -7.03 15.54 19.24
N GLU A 93 -5.77 15.98 19.33
CA GLU A 93 -5.29 17.17 18.64
C GLU A 93 -5.03 16.90 17.16
N ALA A 94 -4.58 15.70 16.80
CA ALA A 94 -4.44 15.28 15.39
C ALA A 94 -5.80 15.06 14.71
N LEU A 95 -6.81 14.59 15.46
CA LEU A 95 -8.21 14.55 14.99
C LEU A 95 -8.78 15.94 14.81
N LYS A 96 -8.54 16.85 15.77
CA LYS A 96 -8.93 18.26 15.67
C LYS A 96 -8.22 18.99 14.53
N GLU A 97 -6.96 18.69 14.27
CA GLU A 97 -6.18 19.21 13.14
C GLU A 97 -6.67 18.59 11.81
N ALA A 98 -7.05 17.31 11.81
CA ALA A 98 -7.69 16.65 10.68
C ALA A 98 -9.14 17.13 10.42
N GLU A 99 -9.84 17.62 11.45
CA GLU A 99 -11.15 18.29 11.45
C GLU A 99 -11.03 19.76 11.01
N ASP A 100 -10.02 20.50 11.46
CA ASP A 100 -9.76 21.89 11.05
C ASP A 100 -9.34 21.96 9.56
N LEU A 101 -8.71 20.91 9.03
CA LEU A 101 -8.48 20.70 7.59
C LEU A 101 -9.77 20.40 6.78
N VAL A 102 -10.93 20.26 7.42
CA VAL A 102 -12.24 20.01 6.75
C VAL A 102 -12.99 21.29 6.42
N VAL A 103 -12.49 22.46 6.83
CA VAL A 103 -13.18 23.72 6.54
C VAL A 103 -12.55 24.39 5.32
N GLU A 104 -13.02 23.99 4.12
CA GLU A 104 -13.55 24.90 3.08
C GLU A 104 -13.84 24.19 1.72
N ARG A 105 -15.10 23.75 1.54
CA ARG A 105 -15.95 23.59 0.30
C ARG A 105 -15.40 22.84 -0.96
N LYS A 106 -16.18 22.01 -1.67
CA LYS A 106 -17.60 22.12 -2.13
C LYS A 106 -18.28 20.74 -2.30
N GLY A 107 -19.46 20.56 -1.67
CA GLY A 107 -20.59 19.85 -2.32
C GLY A 107 -21.15 18.58 -1.68
N GLY A 108 -20.50 17.97 -0.67
CA GLY A 108 -21.02 16.78 0.03
C GLY A 108 -21.17 17.00 1.53
N PRO A 109 -21.95 16.15 2.24
CA PRO A 109 -21.93 16.13 3.70
C PRO A 109 -20.51 15.80 4.17
N ILE A 110 -19.94 16.64 5.04
CA ILE A 110 -18.72 16.32 5.76
C ILE A 110 -19.01 15.06 6.59
N VAL A 111 -18.25 13.99 6.38
CA VAL A 111 -18.42 12.74 7.13
C VAL A 111 -17.33 12.66 8.16
N ASP A 112 -17.71 12.60 9.44
CA ASP A 112 -16.75 12.37 10.51
C ASP A 112 -16.30 10.91 10.52
N THR A 113 -15.06 10.68 10.08
CA THR A 113 -14.42 9.36 10.11
C THR A 113 -14.28 8.79 11.52
N LYS A 114 -14.20 9.64 12.55
CA LYS A 114 -14.08 9.24 13.96
C LYS A 114 -15.40 8.66 14.47
N GLU A 115 -16.51 9.31 14.15
CA GLU A 115 -17.84 8.76 14.44
C GLU A 115 -18.08 7.47 13.65
N LEU A 116 -17.57 7.40 12.42
CA LEU A 116 -17.87 6.29 11.52
C LEU A 116 -17.13 4.99 11.87
N VAL A 117 -15.82 5.05 12.15
CA VAL A 117 -14.98 3.85 12.42
C VAL A 117 -14.01 4.02 13.60
N GLY A 118 -14.15 5.08 14.40
CA GLY A 118 -13.23 5.38 15.51
C GLY A 118 -13.23 4.32 16.60
N GLU A 119 -14.37 3.70 16.89
CA GLU A 119 -14.45 2.58 17.84
C GLU A 119 -13.69 1.35 17.32
N ASP A 120 -13.85 0.97 16.04
CA ASP A 120 -13.13 -0.15 15.46
C ASP A 120 -11.62 0.07 15.44
N LEU A 121 -11.16 1.29 15.16
CA LEU A 121 -9.74 1.63 15.22
C LEU A 121 -9.18 1.52 16.64
N LYS A 122 -9.95 1.93 17.65
CA LYS A 122 -9.57 1.78 19.05
C LYS A 122 -9.49 0.30 19.45
N ASP A 123 -10.48 -0.50 19.06
CA ASP A 123 -10.51 -1.94 19.31
C ASP A 123 -9.33 -2.63 18.65
N LEU A 124 -9.04 -2.31 17.39
CA LEU A 124 -7.89 -2.79 16.62
C LEU A 124 -6.56 -2.49 17.32
N LYS A 125 -6.35 -1.26 17.80
CA LYS A 125 -5.13 -0.87 18.53
C LYS A 125 -4.94 -1.71 19.80
N ASN A 126 -6.02 -1.95 20.54
CA ASN A 126 -5.98 -2.77 21.75
C ASN A 126 -5.74 -4.25 21.41
N ASN A 127 -6.37 -4.76 20.35
CA ASN A 127 -6.25 -6.15 19.97
C ASN A 127 -4.85 -6.49 19.45
N ILE A 128 -4.22 -5.60 18.65
CA ILE A 128 -2.82 -5.78 18.23
C ILE A 128 -1.92 -6.02 19.45
N ARG A 129 -2.07 -5.26 20.52
CA ARG A 129 -1.25 -5.44 21.74
C ARG A 129 -1.43 -6.83 22.36
N ASN A 130 -2.64 -7.37 22.32
CA ASN A 130 -2.91 -8.73 22.79
C ASN A 130 -2.28 -9.78 21.86
N LEU A 131 -2.37 -9.58 20.54
CA LEU A 131 -1.75 -10.49 19.56
C LEU A 131 -0.22 -10.54 19.67
N LEU A 132 0.41 -9.46 20.11
CA LEU A 132 1.85 -9.38 20.26
C LEU A 132 2.37 -9.88 21.61
N GLY A 133 1.48 -10.32 22.51
CA GLY A 133 1.88 -10.92 23.77
C GLY A 133 2.88 -12.05 23.56
N SER A 134 4.05 -11.95 24.19
CA SER A 134 5.08 -12.99 24.16
C SER A 134 5.51 -13.39 25.57
N GLY A 135 5.91 -14.64 25.77
CA GLY A 135 6.51 -15.11 27.03
C GLY A 135 7.91 -14.54 27.30
N HIS A 136 8.51 -13.81 26.35
CA HIS A 136 9.86 -13.27 26.45
C HIS A 136 9.84 -11.73 26.58
N PRO A 137 10.20 -11.15 27.75
CA PRO A 137 10.01 -9.72 28.04
C PRO A 137 10.63 -8.76 27.01
N MET A 138 11.83 -9.09 26.50
CA MET A 138 12.50 -8.24 25.50
C MET A 138 11.77 -8.25 24.15
N LEU A 139 11.27 -9.41 23.72
CA LEU A 139 10.58 -9.55 22.43
C LEU A 139 9.22 -8.85 22.47
N ASP A 140 8.54 -8.94 23.62
CA ASP A 140 7.31 -8.18 23.91
C ASP A 140 7.55 -6.68 23.81
N THR A 141 8.66 -6.19 24.39
CA THR A 141 9.04 -4.77 24.36
C THR A 141 9.30 -4.28 22.93
N VAL A 142 10.16 -4.97 22.19
CA VAL A 142 10.55 -4.56 20.83
C VAL A 142 9.35 -4.62 19.88
N SER A 143 8.55 -5.68 19.93
CA SER A 143 7.39 -5.84 19.04
C SER A 143 6.30 -4.81 19.30
N LYS A 144 6.14 -4.32 20.54
CA LYS A 144 5.14 -3.31 20.91
C LYS A 144 5.65 -1.87 20.75
N TYR A 145 6.95 -1.66 20.53
CA TYR A 145 7.59 -0.35 20.56
C TYR A 145 6.87 0.69 19.67
N TYR A 146 6.66 0.38 18.40
CA TYR A 146 5.99 1.30 17.47
C TYR A 146 4.47 1.37 17.60
N PHE A 147 3.84 0.49 18.40
CA PHE A 147 2.43 0.56 18.74
C PHE A 147 2.16 1.39 20.01
N GLN A 148 3.21 1.84 20.69
CA GLN A 148 3.13 2.82 21.78
C GLN A 148 3.07 4.25 21.25
N ALA A 149 3.74 4.52 20.13
CA ALA A 149 3.65 5.79 19.42
C ALA A 149 2.27 5.96 18.78
N ASP A 150 1.73 7.19 18.82
CA ASP A 150 0.50 7.53 18.12
C ASP A 150 0.78 7.65 16.61
N GLY A 151 0.55 6.55 15.88
CA GLY A 151 0.57 6.51 14.43
C GLY A 151 -0.75 6.98 13.82
N LYS A 152 -0.72 7.49 12.58
CA LYS A 152 -1.92 7.95 11.85
C LYS A 152 -2.88 6.80 11.45
N HIS A 153 -2.47 5.53 11.61
CA HIS A 153 -3.24 4.30 11.32
C HIS A 153 -4.11 4.35 10.04
N ILE A 154 -3.61 5.03 9.00
CA ILE A 154 -4.36 5.30 7.76
C ILE A 154 -4.72 4.00 7.04
N ARG A 155 -3.86 2.97 7.11
CA ARG A 155 -4.08 1.68 6.45
C ARG A 155 -5.27 0.92 7.06
N PRO A 156 -5.33 0.67 8.38
CA PRO A 156 -6.55 0.19 9.04
C PRO A 156 -7.79 1.02 8.73
N LEU A 157 -7.69 2.35 8.78
CA LEU A 157 -8.81 3.26 8.48
C LEU A 157 -9.38 2.99 7.08
N ILE A 158 -8.54 2.95 6.05
CA ILE A 158 -8.96 2.66 4.68
C ILE A 158 -9.62 1.28 4.58
N ILE A 159 -9.07 0.25 5.24
CA ILE A 159 -9.62 -1.11 5.22
C ILE A 159 -11.03 -1.17 5.81
N LEU A 160 -11.25 -0.48 6.93
CA LEU A 160 -12.54 -0.41 7.62
C LEU A 160 -13.57 0.37 6.81
N LEU A 161 -13.18 1.50 6.22
CA LEU A 161 -14.05 2.26 5.32
C LEU A 161 -14.42 1.46 4.07
N ILE A 162 -13.48 0.70 3.48
CA ILE A 162 -13.77 -0.20 2.36
C ILE A 162 -14.70 -1.34 2.78
N ALA A 163 -14.50 -1.93 3.97
CA ALA A 163 -15.38 -2.97 4.50
C ALA A 163 -16.82 -2.46 4.57
N GLN A 164 -17.01 -1.27 5.12
CA GLN A 164 -18.30 -0.64 5.27
C GLN A 164 -18.91 -0.20 3.92
N ALA A 165 -18.13 0.42 3.04
CA ALA A 165 -18.60 0.88 1.72
C ALA A 165 -19.00 -0.29 0.79
N THR A 166 -18.34 -1.45 0.93
CA THR A 166 -18.65 -2.65 0.14
C THR A 166 -19.70 -3.55 0.79
N SER A 167 -20.17 -3.22 2.00
CA SER A 167 -21.15 -4.02 2.75
C SER A 167 -22.49 -4.16 2.02
N LEU A 168 -22.94 -3.10 1.33
CA LEU A 168 -24.18 -3.05 0.54
C LEU A 168 -23.97 -3.38 -0.94
N ALA A 169 -22.73 -3.60 -1.38
CA ALA A 169 -22.41 -3.87 -2.78
C ALA A 169 -22.76 -5.33 -3.17
N PRO A 170 -22.88 -5.63 -4.48
CA PRO A 170 -23.19 -6.98 -4.95
C PRO A 170 -22.23 -8.04 -4.39
N LYS A 171 -22.79 -9.16 -3.91
CA LYS A 171 -22.07 -10.26 -3.25
C LYS A 171 -21.99 -11.49 -4.14
N LYS A 172 -20.82 -12.14 -4.17
CA LYS A 172 -20.60 -13.45 -4.79
C LYS A 172 -20.79 -14.60 -3.81
N VAL A 173 -20.44 -14.37 -2.55
CA VAL A 173 -20.61 -15.32 -1.45
C VAL A 173 -21.47 -14.67 -0.39
N HIS A 174 -22.48 -15.39 0.10
CA HIS A 174 -23.29 -14.92 1.20
C HIS A 174 -22.47 -14.98 2.50
N VAL A 175 -22.28 -13.83 3.14
CA VAL A 175 -21.62 -13.73 4.45
C VAL A 175 -22.67 -13.36 5.49
N SER A 176 -22.75 -14.13 6.56
CA SER A 176 -23.76 -13.93 7.60
C SER A 176 -23.28 -12.92 8.64
N VAL A 177 -24.07 -11.87 8.84
CA VAL A 177 -23.86 -10.89 9.93
C VAL A 177 -24.35 -11.41 11.29
N LYS A 178 -24.95 -12.60 11.33
CA LYS A 178 -25.50 -13.23 12.55
C LYS A 178 -24.56 -14.28 13.15
N ASP A 179 -23.48 -14.63 12.45
CA ASP A 179 -22.55 -15.67 12.89
C ASP A 179 -21.59 -15.12 13.95
N SER A 180 -21.14 -16.00 14.85
CA SER A 180 -19.99 -15.72 15.72
C SER A 180 -18.71 -16.01 14.97
N TYR A 181 -17.75 -15.08 15.02
CA TYR A 181 -16.46 -15.19 14.34
C TYR A 181 -15.32 -15.61 15.29
N GLU A 182 -15.62 -16.29 16.40
CA GLU A 182 -14.61 -16.80 17.35
C GLU A 182 -13.54 -17.68 16.69
N GLU A 183 -13.90 -18.31 15.58
CA GLU A 183 -13.01 -19.19 14.83
C GLU A 183 -11.74 -18.47 14.32
N ILE A 184 -11.73 -17.13 14.21
CA ILE A 184 -10.58 -16.33 13.77
C ILE A 184 -9.40 -16.38 14.75
N ASP A 185 -9.63 -16.81 15.99
CA ASP A 185 -8.58 -17.04 17.00
C ASP A 185 -8.40 -18.51 17.37
N THR A 186 -9.16 -19.40 16.74
CA THR A 186 -9.04 -20.84 16.92
C THR A 186 -7.91 -21.39 16.03
N PRO A 187 -6.98 -22.22 16.55
CA PRO A 187 -5.98 -22.89 15.73
C PRO A 187 -6.61 -23.72 14.60
N ILE A 188 -5.95 -23.76 13.44
CA ILE A 188 -6.37 -24.63 12.33
C ILE A 188 -6.10 -26.12 12.67
N SER A 189 -5.12 -26.38 13.55
CA SER A 189 -4.60 -27.71 13.85
C SER A 189 -5.41 -28.53 14.86
N GLU A 190 -6.55 -28.05 15.37
CA GLU A 190 -7.40 -28.80 16.32
C GLU A 190 -8.00 -30.10 15.74
N LEU A 191 -7.70 -30.44 14.48
CA LEU A 191 -7.87 -31.78 13.90
C LEU A 191 -6.76 -32.79 14.26
N SER A 192 -5.77 -32.40 15.07
CA SER A 192 -4.66 -33.28 15.50
C SER A 192 -4.21 -32.94 16.92
N ASN A 193 -3.92 -33.94 17.74
CA ASN A 193 -3.53 -33.84 19.16
C ASN A 193 -2.18 -33.10 19.44
N PHE A 194 -1.83 -32.08 18.65
CA PHE A 194 -0.65 -31.25 18.84
C PHE A 194 -1.03 -29.91 19.46
N HIS A 195 -0.57 -29.67 20.70
CA HIS A 195 -0.69 -28.39 21.38
C HIS A 195 0.31 -27.40 20.75
N ILE A 196 -0.16 -26.60 19.80
CA ILE A 196 0.58 -25.41 19.35
C ILE A 196 0.29 -24.31 20.38
N PRO A 197 1.30 -23.69 21.01
CA PRO A 197 1.09 -22.56 21.90
C PRO A 197 0.26 -21.50 21.18
N THR A 198 -1.01 -21.40 21.56
CA THR A 198 -1.99 -20.47 21.01
C THR A 198 -1.50 -19.05 21.21
N LEU A 199 -2.00 -18.12 20.38
CA LEU A 199 -2.11 -16.72 20.76
C LEU A 199 -2.93 -16.66 22.08
N ASN A 200 -2.28 -16.89 23.23
CA ASN A 200 -2.95 -16.80 24.52
C ASN A 200 -3.36 -15.35 24.76
N GLY A 201 -4.64 -15.13 25.06
CA GLY A 201 -5.09 -13.96 25.80
C GLY A 201 -5.85 -12.89 25.02
N ILE A 202 -6.96 -13.24 24.36
CA ILE A 202 -8.04 -12.25 24.20
C ILE A 202 -8.88 -12.30 25.47
N ASN A 203 -8.40 -11.65 26.53
CA ASN A 203 -9.25 -11.28 27.67
C ASN A 203 -10.05 -10.04 27.27
N GLY A 204 -10.94 -10.18 26.29
CA GLY A 204 -11.92 -9.14 25.97
C GLY A 204 -12.95 -9.07 27.09
N ALA A 205 -13.30 -7.86 27.53
CA ALA A 205 -14.43 -7.64 28.42
C ALA A 205 -15.69 -8.23 27.75
N SER A 206 -16.17 -9.34 28.29
CA SER A 206 -17.38 -9.99 27.76
C SER A 206 -18.60 -9.22 28.27
N LEU A 207 -19.50 -8.83 27.38
CA LEU A 207 -20.76 -8.22 27.76
C LEU A 207 -21.81 -9.33 27.98
N GLU A 208 -22.50 -9.31 29.11
CA GLU A 208 -23.62 -10.22 29.35
C GLU A 208 -24.77 -9.87 28.39
N GLY A 209 -25.04 -10.77 27.44
CA GLY A 209 -26.21 -10.67 26.59
C GLY A 209 -27.51 -10.93 27.38
N PRO A 210 -28.67 -10.51 26.86
CA PRO A 210 -29.96 -10.64 27.55
C PRO A 210 -30.39 -12.09 27.89
N ASN A 211 -29.65 -13.10 27.39
CA ASN A 211 -29.89 -14.53 27.64
C ASN A 211 -28.74 -15.23 28.39
N GLY A 212 -27.78 -14.50 28.98
CA GLY A 212 -26.64 -15.09 29.71
C GLY A 212 -25.48 -15.60 28.84
N ASN A 213 -25.52 -15.39 27.52
CA ASN A 213 -24.35 -15.59 26.66
C ASN A 213 -23.44 -14.35 26.73
N THR A 214 -22.18 -14.55 27.10
CA THR A 214 -21.12 -13.55 27.06
C THR A 214 -20.76 -13.25 25.61
N ILE A 215 -21.19 -12.10 25.08
CA ILE A 215 -20.84 -11.66 23.72
C ILE A 215 -19.57 -10.82 23.82
N ASN A 216 -18.49 -11.29 23.19
CA ASN A 216 -17.28 -10.49 23.02
C ASN A 216 -17.44 -9.64 21.72
N PRO A 217 -17.51 -8.30 21.82
CA PRO A 217 -17.74 -7.43 20.65
C PRO A 217 -16.71 -7.58 19.52
N ILE A 218 -15.54 -8.13 19.82
CA ILE A 218 -14.47 -8.41 18.85
C ILE A 218 -14.91 -9.48 17.84
N TYR A 219 -15.80 -10.41 18.21
CA TYR A 219 -16.25 -11.52 17.37
C TYR A 219 -17.64 -11.30 16.74
N SER A 220 -18.26 -10.16 16.99
CA SER A 220 -19.54 -9.80 16.39
C SER A 220 -19.37 -8.69 15.36
N PRO A 221 -20.05 -8.74 14.20
CA PRO A 221 -20.07 -7.65 13.24
C PRO A 221 -20.53 -6.34 13.87
N ARG A 222 -19.91 -5.24 13.45
CA ARG A 222 -20.35 -3.89 13.84
C ARG A 222 -21.30 -3.36 12.78
N ILE A 223 -22.50 -2.95 13.20
CA ILE A 223 -23.54 -2.43 12.31
C ILE A 223 -23.64 -0.92 12.54
N ASN A 224 -23.57 -0.15 11.45
CA ASN A 224 -23.93 1.26 11.45
C ASN A 224 -25.42 1.37 11.10
N ASN A 225 -26.22 1.76 12.08
CA ASN A 225 -27.67 1.84 11.95
C ASN A 225 -28.15 2.93 10.98
N THR A 226 -27.34 3.98 10.75
CA THR A 226 -27.72 5.11 9.89
C THR A 226 -27.90 4.67 8.44
N ASP A 227 -26.93 3.94 7.91
CA ASP A 227 -26.91 3.50 6.51
C ASP A 227 -27.08 1.98 6.35
N GLN A 228 -27.34 1.26 7.44
CA GLN A 228 -27.45 -0.22 7.48
C GLN A 228 -26.19 -0.94 6.94
N THR A 229 -25.04 -0.27 7.00
CA THR A 229 -23.74 -0.82 6.60
C THR A 229 -23.12 -1.59 7.77
N TYR A 230 -22.17 -2.47 7.49
CA TYR A 230 -21.52 -3.26 8.54
C TYR A 230 -20.05 -3.55 8.26
N ILE A 231 -19.31 -3.86 9.33
CA ILE A 231 -17.92 -4.29 9.32
C ILE A 231 -17.81 -5.65 10.00
N LEU A 232 -17.18 -6.62 9.34
CA LEU A 232 -17.02 -7.98 9.86
C LEU A 232 -15.78 -8.10 10.77
N PRO A 233 -15.79 -9.00 11.76
CA PRO A 233 -14.61 -9.31 12.57
C PRO A 233 -13.38 -9.72 11.76
N SER A 234 -13.57 -10.49 10.68
CA SER A 234 -12.50 -10.88 9.76
C SER A 234 -11.85 -9.67 9.07
N GLN A 235 -12.64 -8.65 8.72
CA GLN A 235 -12.14 -7.41 8.11
C GLN A 235 -11.38 -6.54 9.12
N ARG A 236 -11.80 -6.52 10.40
CA ARG A 236 -11.04 -5.88 11.48
C ARG A 236 -9.71 -6.59 11.73
N ARG A 237 -9.73 -7.92 11.80
CA ARG A 237 -8.55 -8.77 11.90
C ARG A 237 -7.58 -8.55 10.74
N LEU A 238 -8.09 -8.35 9.51
CA LEU A 238 -7.26 -7.95 8.37
C LEU A 238 -6.55 -6.61 8.61
N GLY A 239 -7.26 -5.60 9.16
CA GLY A 239 -6.65 -4.32 9.52
C GLY A 239 -5.47 -4.47 10.49
N GLU A 240 -5.60 -5.35 11.48
CA GLU A 240 -4.54 -5.67 12.46
C GLU A 240 -3.34 -6.35 11.79
N ILE A 241 -3.59 -7.34 10.92
CA ILE A 241 -2.55 -8.04 10.15
C ILE A 241 -1.76 -7.05 9.30
N VAL A 242 -2.45 -6.15 8.61
CA VAL A 242 -1.84 -5.15 7.73
C VAL A 242 -0.96 -4.18 8.51
N GLU A 243 -1.41 -3.72 9.68
CA GLU A 243 -0.61 -2.82 10.51
C GLU A 243 0.59 -3.53 11.15
N MET A 244 0.47 -4.83 11.50
CA MET A 244 1.61 -5.63 11.94
C MET A 244 2.66 -5.81 10.84
N ILE A 245 2.24 -6.12 9.60
CA ILE A 245 3.15 -6.23 8.45
C ILE A 245 3.83 -4.89 8.16
N HIS A 246 3.07 -3.79 8.17
CA HIS A 246 3.66 -2.46 8.00
C HIS A 246 4.67 -2.15 9.11
N THR A 247 4.35 -2.45 10.37
CA THR A 247 5.25 -2.17 11.48
C THR A 247 6.51 -3.04 11.43
N ALA A 248 6.39 -4.29 10.96
CA ALA A 248 7.54 -5.14 10.70
C ALA A 248 8.48 -4.53 9.65
N SER A 249 7.92 -4.03 8.54
CA SER A 249 8.74 -3.35 7.51
C SER A 249 9.49 -2.15 8.08
N LEU A 250 8.89 -1.36 8.97
CA LEU A 250 9.58 -0.22 9.60
C LEU A 250 10.75 -0.66 10.48
N LEU A 251 10.62 -1.76 11.25
CA LEU A 251 11.71 -2.29 12.07
C LEU A 251 12.90 -2.76 11.21
N HIS A 252 12.60 -3.35 10.04
CA HIS A 252 13.63 -3.79 9.10
C HIS A 252 14.26 -2.61 8.36
N ASP A 253 13.46 -1.66 7.87
CA ASP A 253 13.93 -0.44 7.19
C ASP A 253 14.88 0.38 8.06
N ASP A 254 14.60 0.50 9.37
CA ASP A 254 15.46 1.23 10.30
C ASP A 254 16.89 0.65 10.36
N VAL A 255 17.03 -0.68 10.21
CA VAL A 255 18.34 -1.35 10.15
C VAL A 255 19.00 -1.18 8.79
N ILE A 256 18.22 -1.21 7.70
CA ILE A 256 18.72 -1.08 6.32
C ILE A 256 19.21 0.35 6.07
N ASP A 257 18.42 1.34 6.48
CA ASP A 257 18.66 2.76 6.24
C ASP A 257 19.56 3.41 7.32
N MET A 258 19.96 2.65 8.37
CA MET A 258 20.72 3.15 9.52
C MET A 258 20.06 4.38 10.15
N ALA A 259 18.75 4.32 10.36
CA ALA A 259 17.98 5.47 10.85
C ALA A 259 18.28 5.78 12.32
N ASP A 260 18.37 7.06 12.69
CA ASP A 260 18.52 7.49 14.08
C ASP A 260 17.17 7.63 14.82
N LYS A 261 16.13 8.08 14.10
CA LYS A 261 14.82 8.40 14.66
C LYS A 261 13.67 7.92 13.78
N ARG A 262 12.57 7.52 14.41
CA ARG A 262 11.32 7.10 13.76
C ARG A 262 10.12 7.53 14.59
N ARG A 263 9.12 8.17 13.97
CA ARG A 263 7.89 8.65 14.66
C ARG A 263 8.18 9.50 15.92
N ASN A 264 9.17 10.38 15.84
CA ASN A 264 9.68 11.20 16.97
C ASN A 264 10.30 10.42 18.13
N LEU A 265 10.45 9.10 18.01
CA LEU A 265 11.20 8.24 18.91
C LEU A 265 12.58 7.95 18.32
N LEU A 266 13.49 7.39 19.15
CA LEU A 266 14.68 6.73 18.62
C LEU A 266 14.24 5.57 17.74
N SER A 267 15.00 5.29 16.68
CA SER A 267 14.75 4.09 15.88
C SER A 267 14.95 2.82 16.71
N ALA A 268 14.40 1.70 16.23
CA ALA A 268 14.51 0.43 16.93
C ALA A 268 15.96 -0.10 16.94
N ASN A 269 16.74 0.15 15.88
CA ASN A 269 18.16 -0.20 15.86
C ASN A 269 18.97 0.59 16.89
N GLU A 270 18.70 1.89 17.05
CA GLU A 270 19.38 2.69 18.08
C GLU A 270 18.95 2.30 19.50
N SER A 271 17.66 1.98 19.69
CA SER A 271 17.12 1.64 21.01
C SER A 271 17.51 0.24 21.49
N PHE A 272 17.56 -0.75 20.59
CA PHE A 272 17.66 -2.17 20.94
C PHE A 272 18.79 -2.92 20.21
N GLY A 273 19.46 -2.27 19.25
CA GLY A 273 20.46 -2.87 18.38
C GLY A 273 19.85 -3.59 17.17
N ASN A 274 20.62 -3.68 16.08
CA ASN A 274 20.19 -4.24 14.80
C ASN A 274 19.59 -5.66 14.93
N LYS A 275 20.23 -6.53 15.72
CA LYS A 275 19.76 -7.92 15.92
C LYS A 275 18.35 -7.97 16.49
N MET A 276 18.05 -7.10 17.46
CA MET A 276 16.74 -7.09 18.10
C MET A 276 15.68 -6.47 17.19
N ALA A 277 16.02 -5.42 16.45
CA ALA A 277 15.11 -4.83 15.45
C ALA A 277 14.71 -5.87 14.37
N VAL A 278 15.68 -6.61 13.83
CA VAL A 278 15.42 -7.70 12.86
C VAL A 278 14.51 -8.78 13.45
N LEU A 279 14.85 -9.31 14.64
CA LEU A 279 14.05 -10.35 15.29
C LEU A 279 12.64 -9.87 15.68
N GLY A 280 12.50 -8.59 16.05
CA GLY A 280 11.20 -7.97 16.31
C GLY A 280 10.32 -7.92 15.06
N GLY A 281 10.90 -7.55 13.92
CA GLY A 281 10.21 -7.58 12.62
C GLY A 281 9.80 -8.99 12.22
N ASP A 282 10.71 -9.97 12.37
CA ASP A 282 10.43 -11.39 12.06
C ASP A 282 9.29 -11.93 12.93
N PHE A 283 9.27 -11.59 14.22
CA PHE A 283 8.20 -11.97 15.12
C PHE A 283 6.86 -11.36 14.71
N LEU A 284 6.81 -10.08 14.34
CA LEU A 284 5.60 -9.43 13.83
C LEU A 284 5.06 -10.12 12.56
N LEU A 285 5.94 -10.44 11.61
CA LEU A 285 5.56 -11.17 10.40
C LEU A 285 5.03 -12.57 10.72
N ALA A 286 5.62 -13.27 11.68
CA ALA A 286 5.14 -14.58 12.13
C ALA A 286 3.73 -14.49 12.76
N ARG A 287 3.49 -13.51 13.64
CA ARG A 287 2.17 -13.29 14.25
C ARG A 287 1.12 -12.88 13.22
N ALA A 288 1.48 -12.00 12.29
CA ALA A 288 0.63 -11.62 11.17
C ALA A 288 0.29 -12.83 10.28
N SER A 289 1.25 -13.71 10.01
CA SER A 289 1.04 -14.93 9.20
C SER A 289 0.09 -15.92 9.87
N ILE A 290 0.21 -16.12 11.19
CA ILE A 290 -0.72 -16.98 11.95
C ILE A 290 -2.13 -16.39 11.91
N ALA A 291 -2.27 -15.10 12.18
CA ALA A 291 -3.57 -14.42 12.12
C ALA A 291 -4.19 -14.46 10.71
N LEU A 292 -3.37 -14.30 9.67
CA LEU A 292 -3.77 -14.39 8.27
C LEU A 292 -4.28 -15.80 7.92
N ALA A 293 -3.56 -16.85 8.32
CA ALA A 293 -4.00 -18.22 8.09
C ALA A 293 -5.36 -18.51 8.77
N ARG A 294 -5.58 -17.96 9.97
CA ARG A 294 -6.83 -18.12 10.73
C ARG A 294 -8.02 -17.36 10.14
N LEU A 295 -7.81 -16.45 9.19
CA LEU A 295 -8.91 -15.91 8.38
C LEU A 295 -9.53 -16.97 7.46
N ARG A 296 -8.88 -18.12 7.27
CA ARG A 296 -9.36 -19.27 6.45
C ARG A 296 -9.81 -18.89 5.04
N ASN A 297 -9.22 -17.85 4.47
CA ASN A 297 -9.48 -17.40 3.11
C ASN A 297 -8.18 -17.44 2.30
N HIS A 298 -8.10 -18.38 1.36
CA HIS A 298 -6.88 -18.63 0.58
C HIS A 298 -6.54 -17.47 -0.36
N GLU A 299 -7.53 -16.81 -0.97
CA GLU A 299 -7.30 -15.63 -1.83
C GLU A 299 -6.71 -14.48 -1.00
N VAL A 300 -7.26 -14.21 0.19
CA VAL A 300 -6.74 -13.19 1.11
C VAL A 300 -5.33 -13.54 1.57
N THR A 301 -5.07 -14.81 1.88
CA THR A 301 -3.73 -15.27 2.25
C THR A 301 -2.73 -15.04 1.11
N GLU A 302 -3.06 -15.44 -0.11
CA GLU A 302 -2.21 -15.22 -1.28
C GLU A 302 -1.97 -13.73 -1.57
N LEU A 303 -3.02 -12.90 -1.49
CA LEU A 303 -2.92 -11.45 -1.68
C LEU A 303 -1.96 -10.82 -0.66
N ILE A 304 -2.13 -11.11 0.62
CA ILE A 304 -1.31 -10.50 1.68
C ILE A 304 0.11 -11.08 1.70
N SER A 305 0.30 -12.38 1.43
CA SER A 305 1.64 -12.96 1.24
C SER A 305 2.37 -12.34 0.05
N THR A 306 1.66 -12.04 -1.05
CA THR A 306 2.21 -11.31 -2.19
C THR A 306 2.64 -9.90 -1.80
N VAL A 307 1.93 -9.23 -0.88
CA VAL A 307 2.38 -7.93 -0.36
C VAL A 307 3.75 -8.05 0.33
N ILE A 308 3.95 -9.07 1.16
CA ILE A 308 5.23 -9.25 1.87
C ILE A 308 6.37 -9.40 0.86
N ALA A 309 6.17 -10.19 -0.21
CA ALA A 309 7.14 -10.31 -1.30
C ALA A 309 7.38 -8.96 -2.01
N ASN A 310 6.30 -8.25 -2.35
CA ASN A 310 6.38 -6.94 -3.00
C ASN A 310 7.16 -5.91 -2.15
N LEU A 311 6.97 -5.88 -0.83
CA LEU A 311 7.70 -4.96 0.04
C LEU A 311 9.21 -5.21 -0.05
N VAL A 312 9.62 -6.48 0.03
CA VAL A 312 11.03 -6.88 -0.10
C VAL A 312 11.58 -6.56 -1.49
N GLU A 313 10.85 -6.90 -2.56
CA GLU A 313 11.24 -6.56 -3.93
C GLU A 313 11.40 -5.04 -4.12
N GLY A 314 10.47 -4.25 -3.55
CA GLY A 314 10.52 -2.80 -3.53
C GLY A 314 11.80 -2.25 -2.87
N GLU A 315 12.27 -2.88 -1.79
CA GLU A 315 13.55 -2.50 -1.18
C GLU A 315 14.76 -2.85 -2.05
N PHE A 316 14.79 -4.06 -2.64
CA PHE A 316 15.84 -4.40 -3.58
C PHE A 316 15.87 -3.47 -4.79
N MET A 317 14.70 -3.00 -5.24
CA MET A 317 14.62 -2.03 -6.31
C MET A 317 15.27 -0.70 -5.92
N GLN A 318 15.07 -0.24 -4.68
CA GLN A 318 15.67 0.99 -4.13
C GLN A 318 17.20 0.90 -4.03
N LEU A 319 17.73 -0.25 -3.59
CA LEU A 319 19.19 -0.47 -3.47
C LEU A 319 19.93 -0.39 -4.81
N ARG A 320 19.25 -0.57 -5.95
CA ARG A 320 19.84 -0.59 -7.30
C ARG A 320 19.75 0.75 -8.06
N ASN A 321 19.48 1.87 -7.38
CA ASN A 321 19.22 3.19 -7.97
C ASN A 321 20.28 3.73 -8.97
N GLY A 322 21.46 3.12 -9.11
CA GLY A 322 22.51 3.55 -10.05
C GLY A 322 22.48 2.95 -11.47
N GLN A 323 21.58 2.01 -11.80
CA GLN A 323 21.54 1.37 -13.15
C GLN A 323 20.45 1.99 -14.04
N VAL A 324 20.66 3.23 -14.47
CA VAL A 324 19.60 4.04 -15.09
C VAL A 324 19.96 4.53 -16.51
N GLU A 325 19.05 4.29 -17.46
CA GLU A 325 19.08 4.84 -18.84
C GLU A 325 17.89 5.79 -19.05
N ASN A 326 18.13 6.95 -19.66
CA ASN A 326 17.07 7.92 -19.99
C ASN A 326 16.44 7.56 -21.36
N GLY A 327 15.11 7.46 -21.45
CA GLY A 327 14.38 7.38 -22.72
C GLY A 327 13.64 6.06 -23.01
N LYS A 328 12.83 6.08 -24.07
CA LYS A 328 11.97 4.96 -24.53
C LYS A 328 12.81 3.75 -24.90
N ASN A 329 12.66 2.68 -24.15
CA ASN A 329 13.37 1.45 -24.42
C ASN A 329 12.83 0.77 -25.69
N SER A 330 13.61 0.86 -26.76
CA SER A 330 13.40 0.08 -28.00
C SER A 330 13.83 -1.39 -27.85
N ARG A 331 14.25 -1.81 -26.65
CA ARG A 331 14.81 -3.15 -26.33
C ARG A 331 14.15 -3.86 -25.14
N GLY A 332 12.95 -3.45 -24.73
CA GLY A 332 12.18 -4.16 -23.69
C GLY A 332 12.66 -3.99 -22.24
N ARG A 333 13.57 -3.05 -21.96
CA ARG A 333 13.89 -2.63 -20.58
C ARG A 333 12.90 -1.58 -20.09
N MET A 334 12.74 -1.44 -18.78
CA MET A 334 11.88 -0.42 -18.19
C MET A 334 12.59 0.95 -18.18
N THR A 335 11.87 2.05 -18.41
CA THR A 335 12.40 3.42 -18.23
C THR A 335 12.63 3.73 -16.76
N THR A 336 13.44 4.74 -16.43
CA THR A 336 13.64 5.18 -15.03
C THR A 336 12.35 5.52 -14.33
N PHE A 337 11.45 6.21 -15.02
CA PHE A 337 10.19 6.65 -14.45
C PHE A 337 9.25 5.47 -14.19
N GLU A 338 9.17 4.53 -15.13
CA GLU A 338 8.41 3.28 -14.92
C GLU A 338 9.00 2.47 -13.77
N TYR A 339 10.33 2.41 -13.64
CA TYR A 339 11.00 1.73 -12.52
C TYR A 339 10.68 2.37 -11.18
N TYR A 340 10.70 3.70 -11.12
CA TYR A 340 10.24 4.46 -9.96
C TYR A 340 8.79 4.15 -9.63
N MET A 341 7.88 4.18 -10.62
CA MET A 341 6.46 3.89 -10.39
C MET A 341 6.23 2.45 -9.93
N GLU A 342 6.97 1.48 -10.47
CA GLU A 342 6.90 0.08 -10.03
C GLU A 342 7.44 -0.08 -8.60
N LYS A 343 8.59 0.53 -8.26
CA LYS A 343 9.12 0.56 -6.89
C LYS A 343 8.09 1.15 -5.93
N THR A 344 7.50 2.30 -6.27
CA THR A 344 6.49 2.99 -5.47
C THR A 344 5.22 2.16 -5.31
N TYR A 345 4.82 1.40 -6.33
CA TYR A 345 3.77 0.40 -6.20
C TYR A 345 4.18 -0.71 -5.23
N MET A 346 5.34 -1.32 -5.41
CA MET A 346 5.80 -2.47 -4.62
C MET A 346 5.96 -2.12 -3.13
N LYS A 347 6.68 -1.02 -2.82
CA LYS A 347 7.00 -0.57 -1.46
C LYS A 347 5.81 0.06 -0.72
N THR A 348 4.92 0.75 -1.43
CA THR A 348 3.86 1.55 -0.78
C THR A 348 2.45 1.13 -1.19
N ALA A 349 2.11 1.19 -2.48
CA ALA A 349 0.71 1.02 -2.91
C ALA A 349 0.22 -0.43 -2.91
N SER A 350 1.13 -1.42 -2.94
CA SER A 350 0.80 -2.85 -2.98
C SER A 350 0.08 -3.29 -1.71
N LEU A 351 0.57 -2.85 -0.54
CA LEU A 351 -0.04 -3.12 0.76
C LEU A 351 -1.46 -2.54 0.83
N ILE A 352 -1.65 -1.28 0.44
CA ILE A 352 -2.96 -0.63 0.50
C ILE A 352 -3.94 -1.29 -0.49
N SER A 353 -3.53 -1.45 -1.75
CA SER A 353 -4.37 -2.00 -2.82
C SER A 353 -4.83 -3.43 -2.55
N LYS A 354 -3.92 -4.33 -2.18
CA LYS A 354 -4.25 -5.72 -1.88
C LYS A 354 -5.05 -5.85 -0.59
N SER A 355 -4.83 -4.98 0.41
CA SER A 355 -5.65 -4.96 1.62
C SER A 355 -7.08 -4.48 1.37
N CYS A 356 -7.28 -3.48 0.50
CA CYS A 356 -8.62 -3.06 0.09
C CYS A 356 -9.36 -4.19 -0.62
N ARG A 357 -8.68 -4.88 -1.56
CA ARG A 357 -9.23 -6.07 -2.23
C ARG A 357 -9.58 -7.16 -1.22
N SER A 358 -8.65 -7.51 -0.33
CA SER A 358 -8.86 -8.53 0.71
C SER A 358 -10.04 -8.18 1.61
N SER A 359 -10.25 -6.91 1.95
CA SER A 359 -11.40 -6.46 2.74
C SER A 359 -12.72 -6.74 2.01
N ALA A 360 -12.79 -6.44 0.72
CA ALA A 360 -13.97 -6.74 -0.11
C ALA A 360 -14.21 -8.25 -0.26
N VAL A 361 -13.14 -9.05 -0.46
CA VAL A 361 -13.19 -10.52 -0.54
C VAL A 361 -13.74 -11.13 0.76
N LEU A 362 -13.25 -10.69 1.93
CA LEU A 362 -13.75 -11.15 3.23
C LEU A 362 -15.23 -10.76 3.46
N GLY A 363 -15.67 -9.66 2.87
CA GLY A 363 -17.07 -9.24 2.86
C GLY A 363 -17.96 -9.98 1.85
N GLY A 364 -17.43 -10.99 1.15
CA GLY A 364 -18.16 -11.79 0.15
C GLY A 364 -18.52 -11.03 -1.12
N ALA A 365 -17.86 -9.91 -1.39
CA ALA A 365 -18.17 -9.05 -2.53
C ALA A 365 -17.95 -9.76 -3.88
N SER A 366 -18.61 -9.29 -4.92
CA SER A 366 -18.38 -9.73 -6.30
C SER A 366 -16.97 -9.36 -6.78
N ASP A 367 -16.48 -10.07 -7.82
CA ASP A 367 -15.14 -9.84 -8.37
C ASP A 367 -14.98 -8.40 -8.88
N GLU A 368 -16.04 -7.82 -9.47
CA GLU A 368 -16.08 -6.41 -9.89
C GLU A 368 -15.89 -5.43 -8.72
N VAL A 369 -16.57 -5.68 -7.60
CA VAL A 369 -16.43 -4.86 -6.38
C VAL A 369 -15.03 -5.02 -5.77
N CYS A 370 -14.46 -6.22 -5.82
CA CYS A 370 -13.08 -6.47 -5.39
C CYS A 370 -12.06 -5.69 -6.26
N ASP A 371 -12.28 -5.62 -7.57
CA ASP A 371 -11.44 -4.85 -8.49
C ASP A 371 -11.59 -3.33 -8.29
N ILE A 372 -12.80 -2.85 -7.96
CA ILE A 372 -13.05 -1.45 -7.55
C ILE A 372 -12.21 -1.12 -6.30
N ALA A 373 -12.30 -1.95 -5.25
CA ALA A 373 -11.56 -1.75 -4.01
C ALA A 373 -10.04 -1.78 -4.23
N TYR A 374 -9.55 -2.71 -5.05
CA TYR A 374 -8.15 -2.77 -5.45
C TYR A 374 -7.70 -1.50 -6.18
N THR A 375 -8.50 -1.03 -7.14
CA THR A 375 -8.19 0.15 -7.96
C THR A 375 -8.16 1.42 -7.12
N TYR A 376 -9.10 1.58 -6.18
CA TYR A 376 -9.07 2.65 -5.20
C TYR A 376 -7.76 2.62 -4.40
N GLY A 377 -7.47 1.49 -3.73
CA GLY A 377 -6.30 1.35 -2.87
C GLY A 377 -4.96 1.54 -3.60
N LYS A 378 -4.87 1.09 -4.86
CA LYS A 378 -3.68 1.29 -5.71
C LYS A 378 -3.43 2.76 -5.97
N ASN A 379 -4.47 3.47 -6.40
CA ASN A 379 -4.31 4.85 -6.82
C ASN A 379 -4.11 5.80 -5.63
N ILE A 380 -4.81 5.60 -4.51
CA ILE A 380 -4.56 6.42 -3.30
C ILE A 380 -3.15 6.18 -2.75
N GLY A 381 -2.65 4.93 -2.77
CA GLY A 381 -1.29 4.62 -2.33
C GLY A 381 -0.21 5.27 -3.20
N LEU A 382 -0.40 5.28 -4.53
CA LEU A 382 0.51 5.97 -5.45
C LEU A 382 0.46 7.49 -5.26
N ALA A 383 -0.75 8.07 -5.14
CA ALA A 383 -0.91 9.50 -4.90
C ALA A 383 -0.25 9.94 -3.60
N PHE A 384 -0.41 9.16 -2.53
CA PHE A 384 0.18 9.44 -1.23
C PHE A 384 1.71 9.51 -1.29
N GLN A 385 2.36 8.56 -1.97
CA GLN A 385 3.82 8.58 -2.12
C GLN A 385 4.30 9.74 -3.00
N LEU A 386 3.60 10.04 -4.10
CA LEU A 386 3.94 11.18 -4.96
C LEU A 386 3.86 12.51 -4.21
N VAL A 387 2.90 12.67 -3.30
CA VAL A 387 2.80 13.84 -2.44
C VAL A 387 3.91 13.86 -1.39
N ASP A 388 4.24 12.72 -0.76
CA ASP A 388 5.39 12.62 0.17
C ASP A 388 6.71 13.05 -0.51
N ASP A 389 6.96 12.55 -1.72
CA ASP A 389 8.14 12.89 -2.51
C ASP A 389 8.19 14.39 -2.85
N MET A 390 7.04 15.04 -3.04
CA MET A 390 6.95 16.49 -3.26
C MET A 390 7.22 17.28 -1.97
N LEU A 391 6.71 16.79 -0.82
CA LEU A 391 6.87 17.46 0.47
C LEU A 391 8.34 17.50 0.92
N ASP A 392 9.18 16.54 0.51
CA ASP A 392 10.63 16.55 0.75
C ASP A 392 11.33 17.80 0.17
N PHE A 393 10.71 18.44 -0.84
CA PHE A 393 11.22 19.66 -1.50
C PHE A 393 10.55 20.96 -1.04
N THR A 394 9.31 20.90 -0.54
CA THR A 394 8.50 22.12 -0.30
C THR A 394 8.39 22.54 1.16
N VAL A 395 8.60 21.62 2.12
CA VAL A 395 8.45 21.92 3.54
C VAL A 395 9.80 22.29 4.15
N SER A 396 9.85 23.34 4.96
CA SER A 396 11.09 23.75 5.65
C SER A 396 11.53 22.68 6.66
N SER A 397 12.84 22.58 6.90
CA SER A 397 13.47 21.60 7.79
C SER A 397 12.96 21.65 9.26
N GLU A 398 12.32 22.76 9.65
CA GLU A 398 11.79 22.98 11.00
C GLU A 398 10.36 22.41 11.16
N GLU A 399 9.54 22.38 10.11
CA GLU A 399 8.15 21.88 10.18
C GLU A 399 8.03 20.36 9.99
N PHE A 400 8.98 19.74 9.27
CA PHE A 400 8.89 18.33 8.86
C PHE A 400 9.68 17.35 9.76
N GLY A 401 10.53 17.85 10.66
CA GLY A 401 11.32 17.01 11.58
C GLY A 401 12.42 16.18 10.88
N LYS A 402 12.69 16.45 9.59
CA LYS A 402 13.80 15.90 8.82
C LYS A 402 14.54 17.05 8.11
N PRO A 403 15.86 16.94 7.88
CA PRO A 403 16.57 17.91 7.05
C PRO A 403 16.00 17.88 5.63
N THR A 404 15.77 19.06 5.03
CA THR A 404 15.32 19.18 3.63
C THR A 404 16.23 18.41 2.67
N GLY A 405 15.62 17.83 1.63
CA GLY A 405 16.31 17.02 0.64
C GLY A 405 16.86 15.72 1.22
N ALA A 406 16.11 15.07 2.13
CA ALA A 406 16.53 13.83 2.74
C ALA A 406 16.67 12.73 1.69
N ASP A 407 15.76 12.67 0.72
CA ASP A 407 15.79 11.66 -0.33
C ASP A 407 17.03 11.83 -1.23
N LEU A 408 17.38 13.06 -1.58
CA LEU A 408 18.61 13.35 -2.35
C LEU A 408 19.87 12.94 -1.59
N LYS A 409 19.93 13.20 -0.27
CA LYS A 409 21.05 12.80 0.59
C LYS A 409 21.18 11.28 0.73
N LEU A 410 20.07 10.56 0.61
CA LEU A 410 20.02 9.10 0.56
C LEU A 410 20.30 8.54 -0.85
N GLY A 411 20.63 9.40 -1.82
CA GLY A 411 20.91 8.98 -3.19
C GLY A 411 19.68 8.62 -4.01
N LEU A 412 18.50 9.05 -3.59
CA LEU A 412 17.21 8.68 -4.21
C LEU A 412 16.76 9.75 -5.20
N ALA A 413 16.48 9.34 -6.43
CA ALA A 413 15.84 10.19 -7.45
C ALA A 413 14.32 9.91 -7.47
N THR A 414 13.55 10.76 -6.79
CA THR A 414 12.09 10.69 -6.71
C THR A 414 11.39 11.42 -7.85
N ALA A 415 10.06 11.36 -7.93
CA ALA A 415 9.29 11.92 -9.04
C ALA A 415 9.65 13.37 -9.41
N PRO A 416 9.81 14.33 -8.45
CA PRO A 416 10.21 15.70 -8.80
C PRO A 416 11.54 15.77 -9.54
N VAL A 417 12.51 14.95 -9.13
CA VAL A 417 13.84 14.88 -9.74
C VAL A 417 13.79 14.24 -11.12
N LEU A 418 13.01 13.17 -11.27
CA LEU A 418 12.88 12.45 -12.54
C LEU A 418 12.18 13.30 -13.61
N PHE A 419 11.16 14.06 -13.23
CA PHE A 419 10.53 15.03 -14.13
C PHE A 419 11.47 16.18 -14.46
N ALA A 420 12.19 16.73 -13.46
CA ALA A 420 13.19 17.77 -13.71
C ALA A 420 14.30 17.30 -14.67
N TRP A 421 14.65 16.01 -14.65
CA TRP A 421 15.65 15.43 -15.54
C TRP A 421 15.23 15.42 -17.02
N GLU A 422 13.92 15.41 -17.32
CA GLU A 422 13.44 15.56 -18.68
C GLU A 422 13.72 16.97 -19.24
N GLU A 423 13.68 17.99 -18.37
CA GLU A 423 13.96 19.39 -18.72
C GLU A 423 15.46 19.73 -18.66
N TYR A 424 16.18 19.16 -17.70
CA TYR A 424 17.59 19.41 -17.41
C TYR A 424 18.41 18.10 -17.50
N PRO A 425 18.86 17.69 -18.70
CA PRO A 425 19.57 16.44 -18.91
C PRO A 425 20.85 16.27 -18.07
N GLU A 426 21.45 17.37 -17.62
CA GLU A 426 22.61 17.38 -16.71
C GLU A 426 22.34 16.67 -15.38
N LEU A 427 21.09 16.63 -14.90
CA LEU A 427 20.67 15.87 -13.71
C LEU A 427 21.03 14.38 -13.83
N GLY A 428 21.05 13.84 -15.04
CA GLY A 428 21.37 12.44 -15.28
C GLY A 428 22.76 12.04 -14.82
N LYS A 429 23.73 12.98 -14.83
CA LYS A 429 25.08 12.72 -14.31
C LYS A 429 25.09 12.63 -12.78
N LEU A 430 24.21 13.39 -12.12
CA LEU A 430 24.07 13.40 -10.66
C LEU A 430 23.33 12.14 -10.19
N ILE A 431 22.22 11.80 -10.85
CA ILE A 431 21.42 10.60 -10.57
C ILE A 431 22.28 9.33 -10.69
N LYS A 432 23.07 9.19 -11.76
CA LYS A 432 23.91 7.99 -11.99
C LYS A 432 24.99 7.76 -10.94
N ARG A 433 25.35 8.79 -10.18
CA ARG A 433 26.32 8.70 -9.08
C ARG A 433 25.67 8.92 -7.72
N ASN A 434 24.35 8.71 -7.64
CA ASN A 434 23.56 8.81 -6.41
C ASN A 434 23.77 10.11 -5.63
N PHE A 435 24.06 11.22 -6.32
CA PHE A 435 24.37 12.50 -5.67
C PHE A 435 25.54 12.45 -4.66
N ASP A 436 26.49 11.52 -4.85
CA ASP A 436 27.57 11.25 -3.88
C ASP A 436 28.67 12.34 -3.81
N LYS A 437 28.71 13.31 -4.73
CA LYS A 437 29.75 14.36 -4.72
C LYS A 437 29.29 15.62 -3.98
N GLU A 438 30.25 16.32 -3.39
CA GLU A 438 30.03 17.64 -2.78
C GLU A 438 29.38 18.61 -3.78
N GLY A 439 28.27 19.23 -3.38
CA GLY A 439 27.49 20.14 -4.22
C GLY A 439 26.42 19.47 -5.10
N ASP A 440 26.34 18.13 -5.16
CA ASP A 440 25.38 17.44 -6.02
C ASP A 440 23.94 17.62 -5.56
N VAL A 441 23.71 17.49 -4.26
CA VAL A 441 22.40 17.65 -3.65
C VAL A 441 21.90 19.08 -3.88
N GLU A 442 22.74 20.07 -3.64
CA GLU A 442 22.42 21.49 -3.84
C GLU A 442 22.16 21.80 -5.31
N THR A 443 22.96 21.23 -6.22
CA THR A 443 22.77 21.40 -7.67
C THR A 443 21.45 20.78 -8.11
N ALA A 444 21.18 19.54 -7.70
CA ALA A 444 19.95 18.83 -8.06
C ALA A 444 18.71 19.54 -7.52
N TRP A 445 18.75 19.96 -6.25
CA TRP A 445 17.71 20.74 -5.60
C TRP A 445 17.38 22.02 -6.39
N ASN A 446 18.41 22.80 -6.75
CA ASN A 446 18.23 24.03 -7.52
C ASN A 446 17.65 23.78 -8.92
N LEU A 447 18.02 22.69 -9.58
CA LEU A 447 17.46 22.32 -10.88
C LEU A 447 15.99 21.89 -10.77
N VAL A 448 15.63 21.13 -9.72
CA VAL A 448 14.23 20.78 -9.45
C VAL A 448 13.38 22.03 -9.24
N LEU A 449 13.84 23.00 -8.44
CA LEU A 449 13.12 24.25 -8.20
C LEU A 449 12.98 25.15 -9.44
N LYS A 450 13.92 25.07 -10.40
CA LYS A 450 13.85 25.80 -11.67
C LYS A 450 12.97 25.11 -12.71
N SER A 451 12.78 23.79 -12.59
CA SER A 451 11.99 22.96 -13.50
C SER A 451 10.48 22.98 -13.20
N GLN A 452 9.68 22.32 -14.04
CA GLN A 452 8.30 21.98 -13.72
C GLN A 452 8.15 20.65 -12.96
N GLY A 453 9.23 20.07 -12.43
CA GLY A 453 9.22 18.75 -11.79
C GLY A 453 8.24 18.61 -10.62
N LEU A 454 8.13 19.63 -9.77
CA LEU A 454 7.15 19.66 -8.67
C LEU A 454 5.71 19.76 -9.20
N ALA A 455 5.47 20.62 -10.19
CA ALA A 455 4.16 20.80 -10.79
C ALA A 455 3.67 19.53 -11.51
N GLN A 456 4.56 18.86 -12.24
CA GLN A 456 4.28 17.58 -12.91
C GLN A 456 4.03 16.45 -11.89
N THR A 457 4.78 16.40 -10.80
CA THR A 457 4.54 15.45 -9.70
C THR A 457 3.15 15.66 -9.08
N ARG A 458 2.78 16.92 -8.78
CA ARG A 458 1.43 17.26 -8.27
C ARG A 458 0.33 16.86 -9.25
N MET A 459 0.53 17.11 -10.54
CA MET A 459 -0.43 16.70 -11.59
C MET A 459 -0.60 15.19 -11.65
N LEU A 460 0.50 14.42 -11.57
CA LEU A 460 0.44 12.97 -11.56
C LEU A 460 -0.28 12.44 -10.30
N ALA A 461 -0.01 13.01 -9.13
CA ALA A 461 -0.73 12.69 -7.91
C ALA A 461 -2.23 12.96 -8.06
N GLN A 462 -2.61 14.10 -8.66
CA GLN A 462 -4.01 14.46 -8.90
C GLN A 462 -4.70 13.45 -9.84
N ILE A 463 -4.03 12.99 -10.90
CA ILE A 463 -4.55 11.96 -11.79
C ILE A 463 -4.83 10.66 -11.02
N HIS A 464 -3.94 10.26 -10.11
CA HIS A 464 -4.17 9.09 -9.26
C HIS A 464 -5.34 9.31 -8.29
N CYS A 465 -5.44 10.46 -7.62
CA CYS A 465 -6.61 10.78 -6.79
C CYS A 465 -7.92 10.70 -7.58
N GLN A 466 -7.98 11.26 -8.79
CA GLN A 466 -9.17 11.18 -9.65
C GLN A 466 -9.52 9.74 -10.03
N LYS A 467 -8.52 8.89 -10.34
CA LYS A 467 -8.75 7.46 -10.60
C LYS A 467 -9.29 6.72 -9.38
N ALA A 468 -8.79 7.03 -8.19
CA ALA A 468 -9.31 6.45 -6.95
C ALA A 468 -10.77 6.86 -6.69
N ILE A 469 -11.09 8.15 -6.83
CA ILE A 469 -12.46 8.67 -6.68
C ILE A 469 -13.38 8.02 -7.71
N ALA A 470 -12.99 8.01 -8.99
CA ALA A 470 -13.79 7.41 -10.06
C ALA A 470 -14.09 5.92 -9.81
N ALA A 471 -13.13 5.17 -9.26
CA ALA A 471 -13.36 3.77 -8.90
C ALA A 471 -14.38 3.65 -7.76
N ILE A 472 -14.19 4.37 -6.64
CA ILE A 472 -15.06 4.22 -5.46
C ILE A 472 -16.47 4.78 -5.70
N SER A 473 -16.63 5.75 -6.62
CA SER A 473 -17.93 6.29 -7.01
C SER A 473 -18.89 5.23 -7.57
N LEU A 474 -18.39 4.09 -8.06
CA LEU A 474 -19.19 2.98 -8.56
C LEU A 474 -19.87 2.16 -7.45
N LEU A 475 -19.47 2.32 -6.18
CA LEU A 475 -20.10 1.64 -5.06
C LEU A 475 -21.44 2.32 -4.66
N PRO A 476 -22.35 1.59 -4.00
CA PRO A 476 -23.57 2.17 -3.44
C PRO A 476 -23.29 3.39 -2.54
N ASP A 477 -24.25 4.32 -2.49
CA ASP A 477 -24.16 5.48 -1.60
C ASP A 477 -24.11 5.06 -0.13
N SER A 478 -23.13 5.59 0.60
CA SER A 478 -22.93 5.40 2.03
C SER A 478 -22.02 6.48 2.59
N GLN A 479 -22.10 6.74 3.89
CA GLN A 479 -21.15 7.60 4.61
C GLN A 479 -19.70 7.14 4.40
N ALA A 480 -19.45 5.83 4.38
CA ALA A 480 -18.13 5.26 4.15
C ALA A 480 -17.57 5.58 2.75
N LYS A 481 -18.40 5.51 1.70
CA LYS A 481 -18.01 5.96 0.35
C LYS A 481 -17.62 7.44 0.35
N SER A 482 -18.45 8.29 0.95
CA SER A 482 -18.18 9.72 1.05
C SER A 482 -16.90 10.02 1.81
N ALA A 483 -16.63 9.30 2.91
CA ALA A 483 -15.38 9.40 3.66
C ALA A 483 -14.15 8.99 2.84
N LEU A 484 -14.23 7.93 2.02
CA LEU A 484 -13.14 7.50 1.13
C LEU A 484 -12.82 8.54 0.05
N ILE A 485 -13.84 9.22 -0.48
CA ILE A 485 -13.68 10.34 -1.43
C ILE A 485 -12.99 11.51 -0.73
N GLN A 486 -13.50 11.95 0.42
CA GLN A 486 -12.91 13.04 1.21
C GLN A 486 -11.45 12.76 1.59
N LEU A 487 -11.15 11.53 2.02
CA LEU A 487 -9.78 11.11 2.31
C LEU A 487 -8.87 11.27 1.09
N THR A 488 -9.37 10.93 -0.10
CA THR A 488 -8.60 11.00 -1.35
C THR A 488 -8.35 12.44 -1.79
N GLU A 489 -9.34 13.32 -1.65
CA GLU A 489 -9.20 14.75 -1.95
C GLU A 489 -8.15 15.40 -1.04
N LYS A 490 -8.17 15.08 0.25
CA LYS A 490 -7.21 15.58 1.25
C LYS A 490 -5.76 15.18 0.97
N VAL A 491 -5.50 14.09 0.23
CA VAL A 491 -4.12 13.67 -0.07
C VAL A 491 -3.33 14.78 -0.76
N LEU A 492 -3.95 15.57 -1.65
CA LEU A 492 -3.26 16.62 -2.42
C LEU A 492 -2.94 17.88 -1.62
N ASP A 493 -3.69 18.11 -0.54
CA ASP A 493 -3.56 19.30 0.31
C ASP A 493 -2.84 19.00 1.62
N ARG A 494 -2.31 17.79 1.75
CA ARG A 494 -1.52 17.35 2.88
C ARG A 494 -0.23 18.17 2.99
N LYS A 495 0.02 18.69 4.19
CA LYS A 495 1.25 19.41 4.53
C LYS A 495 2.24 18.60 5.37
N LYS A 496 1.81 17.46 5.95
CA LYS A 496 2.62 16.53 6.77
C LYS A 496 2.10 15.10 6.76
#